data_AF-A0A392MD14-F1
#
_entry.id   AF-A0A392MD14-F1
#
_cell.length_a   1.000
_cell.length_b   1.000
_cell.length_c   1.000
_cell.angle_alpha   90.00
_cell.angle_beta   90.00
_cell.angle_gamma   90.00
#
_symmetry.space_group_name_H-M   'P 1'
#
loop_
_entity.id
_entity.type
_entity.pdbx_description
1 polymer ?
#
loop_
_entity_poly.entity_id
_entity_poly.type
_entity_poly.pdbx_seq_one_letter_code
_entity_poly.pdbx_strand_id
1 'polypeptide(L)'
;AYLLGLPIFGYSLDIGKEHVNLIDERLEKLLYSGQLDTKELDRLAVVSMAGLAAEGLTYDKVVGQSADLFTLQRFINRTKPQLSKDQQQNLTRWAVLFAASLLKNNKAIHEALMASMANKASVLECIQTIESAS
;
A
#
# COMPACT_ATOMS: atom_id res chain seq x y z
N ALA A 1 4.53 2.38 -0.20
CA ALA A 1 5.53 1.38 0.22
C ALA A 1 6.88 2.02 0.52
N TYR A 2 7.48 2.74 -0.44
CA TYR A 2 8.79 3.39 -0.30
C TYR A 2 8.88 4.28 0.97
N LEU A 3 7.96 5.24 1.11
CA LEU A 3 7.90 6.15 2.27
C LEU A 3 7.67 5.45 3.63
N LEU A 4 7.25 4.18 3.62
CA LEU A 4 7.00 3.38 4.83
C LEU A 4 8.14 2.39 5.11
N GLY A 5 9.20 2.41 4.31
CA GLY A 5 10.33 1.49 4.42
C GLY A 5 9.97 0.03 4.15
N LEU A 6 8.91 -0.22 3.38
CA LEU A 6 8.56 -1.57 2.95
C LEU A 6 9.32 -1.91 1.65
N PRO A 7 9.88 -3.13 1.53
CA PRO A 7 10.57 -3.54 0.32
C PRO A 7 9.61 -3.60 -0.88
N ILE A 8 10.11 -3.23 -2.05
CA ILE A 8 9.35 -3.20 -3.31
C ILE A 8 10.11 -4.05 -4.31
N PHE A 9 9.46 -5.07 -4.85
CA PHE A 9 10.09 -6.03 -5.77
C PHE A 9 9.58 -5.88 -7.19
N GLY A 10 8.36 -5.37 -7.36
CA GLY A 10 7.78 -5.12 -8.66
C GLY A 10 6.46 -4.38 -8.57
N TYR A 11 5.90 -4.07 -9.73
CA TYR A 11 4.54 -3.58 -9.88
C TYR A 11 3.97 -4.10 -11.21
N SER A 12 2.65 -4.12 -11.34
CA SER A 12 1.97 -4.32 -12.62
C SER A 12 0.88 -3.27 -12.79
N LEU A 13 0.70 -2.83 -14.03
CA LEU A 13 -0.39 -1.97 -14.49
C LEU A 13 -1.33 -2.73 -15.45
N ASP A 14 -1.22 -4.06 -15.52
CA ASP A 14 -2.10 -4.85 -16.37
C ASP A 14 -3.53 -4.76 -15.82
N ILE A 15 -4.50 -4.61 -16.71
CA ILE A 15 -5.92 -4.46 -16.34
C ILE A 15 -6.36 -5.64 -15.47
N GLY A 16 -6.87 -5.37 -14.27
CA GLY A 16 -7.29 -6.38 -13.30
C GLY A 16 -6.13 -7.04 -12.54
N LYS A 17 -4.91 -6.56 -12.73
CA LYS A 17 -3.71 -6.87 -11.96
C LYS A 17 -2.96 -5.58 -11.63
N GLU A 18 -3.64 -4.45 -11.46
CA GLU A 18 -2.99 -3.25 -10.95
C GLU A 18 -2.62 -3.49 -9.48
N HIS A 19 -1.37 -3.83 -9.21
CA HIS A 19 -0.89 -4.06 -7.85
C HIS A 19 0.60 -3.77 -7.73
N VAL A 20 1.01 -3.30 -6.54
CA VAL A 20 2.41 -3.27 -6.14
C VAL A 20 2.76 -4.61 -5.53
N ASN A 21 3.73 -5.30 -6.12
CA ASN A 21 4.25 -6.56 -5.60
C ASN A 21 5.22 -6.28 -4.45
N LEU A 22 4.68 -6.41 -3.24
CA LEU A 22 5.45 -6.36 -1.99
C LEU A 22 5.95 -7.75 -1.55
N ILE A 23 5.63 -8.80 -2.30
CA ILE A 23 5.81 -10.19 -1.87
C ILE A 23 7.13 -10.75 -2.42
N ASP A 24 8.07 -10.93 -1.51
CA ASP A 24 9.19 -11.88 -1.59
C ASP A 24 9.21 -12.70 -0.30
N GLU A 25 10.04 -13.74 -0.26
CA GLU A 25 10.36 -14.64 0.85
C GLU A 25 10.48 -13.96 2.23
N ARG A 26 10.74 -12.66 2.34
CA ARG A 26 10.74 -11.93 3.63
C ARG A 26 9.35 -11.57 4.13
N LEU A 27 8.46 -11.09 3.26
CA LEU A 27 7.06 -10.90 3.62
C LEU A 27 6.43 -12.28 3.81
N GLU A 28 6.75 -13.23 2.94
CA GLU A 28 6.42 -14.64 3.15
C GLU A 28 6.97 -15.17 4.47
N LYS A 29 8.23 -14.91 4.86
CA LYS A 29 8.80 -15.35 6.16
C LYS A 29 8.11 -14.67 7.35
N LEU A 30 7.66 -13.42 7.23
CA LEU A 30 6.82 -12.76 8.26
C LEU A 30 5.39 -13.33 8.28
N LEU A 31 4.86 -13.73 7.12
CA LEU A 31 3.58 -14.42 7.00
C LEU A 31 3.66 -15.90 7.45
N TYR A 32 4.82 -16.55 7.31
CA TYR A 32 5.14 -17.94 7.66
C TYR A 32 5.66 -18.08 9.10
N SER A 33 6.27 -17.05 9.69
CA SER A 33 6.59 -16.98 11.13
C SER A 33 5.32 -16.86 11.98
N GLY A 34 4.19 -16.52 11.36
CA GLY A 34 2.86 -16.56 11.95
C GLY A 34 2.52 -15.40 12.88
N GLN A 35 3.37 -14.37 12.96
CA GLN A 35 3.15 -13.20 13.81
C GLN A 35 3.63 -11.93 13.13
N LEU A 36 2.68 -11.10 12.67
CA LEU A 36 2.94 -9.70 12.36
C LEU A 36 2.89 -8.89 13.66
N ASP A 37 3.93 -8.09 13.92
CA ASP A 37 3.86 -7.10 14.99
C ASP A 37 2.91 -5.94 14.62
N THR A 38 2.58 -5.10 15.60
CA THR A 38 1.64 -4.00 15.38
C THR A 38 2.17 -2.93 14.40
N LYS A 39 3.48 -2.68 14.38
CA LYS A 39 4.09 -1.66 13.50
C LYS A 39 4.14 -2.15 12.05
N GLU A 40 4.41 -3.43 11.84
CA GLU A 40 4.36 -4.08 10.54
C GLU A 40 2.94 -4.07 9.98
N LEU A 41 1.95 -4.40 10.82
CA LEU A 41 0.55 -4.31 10.44
C LEU A 41 0.17 -2.88 10.01
N ASP A 42 0.55 -1.87 10.78
CA ASP A 42 0.21 -0.48 10.45
C ASP A 42 0.75 -0.06 9.08
N ARG A 43 2.02 -0.40 8.77
CA ARG A 43 2.63 -0.09 7.48
C ARG A 43 1.95 -0.83 6.34
N LEU A 44 1.65 -2.12 6.53
CA LEU A 44 0.96 -2.93 5.52
C LEU A 44 -0.47 -2.44 5.29
N ALA A 45 -1.18 -2.05 6.35
CA ALA A 45 -2.50 -1.48 6.26
C ALA A 45 -2.52 -0.20 5.44
N VAL A 46 -1.58 0.72 5.69
CA VAL A 46 -1.46 1.95 4.89
C VAL A 46 -1.22 1.63 3.41
N VAL A 47 -0.36 0.66 3.08
CA VAL A 47 -0.14 0.30 1.67
C VAL A 47 -1.37 -0.35 1.05
N SER A 48 -2.04 -1.27 1.76
CA SER A 48 -3.29 -1.88 1.28
C SER A 48 -4.38 -0.85 1.01
N MET A 49 -4.45 0.21 1.80
CA MET A 49 -5.47 1.24 1.64
C MET A 49 -5.08 2.37 0.69
N ALA A 50 -3.87 2.35 0.13
CA ALA A 50 -3.37 3.43 -0.72
C ALA A 50 -4.08 3.51 -2.08
N GLY A 51 -4.48 2.37 -2.66
CA GLY A 51 -5.28 2.33 -3.89
C GLY A 51 -6.62 3.02 -3.70
N LEU A 52 -7.39 2.55 -2.71
CA LEU A 52 -8.64 3.17 -2.27
C LEU A 52 -8.49 4.68 -2.00
N ALA A 53 -7.45 5.08 -1.27
CA ALA A 53 -7.19 6.48 -0.97
C ALA A 53 -6.93 7.29 -2.24
N ALA A 54 -6.11 6.79 -3.18
CA ALA A 54 -5.83 7.47 -4.44
C ALA A 54 -7.08 7.61 -5.31
N GLU A 55 -7.92 6.57 -5.39
CA GLU A 55 -9.21 6.62 -6.09
C GLU A 55 -10.12 7.70 -5.48
N GLY A 56 -10.30 7.68 -4.16
CA GLY A 56 -11.17 8.64 -3.47
C GLY A 56 -10.68 10.09 -3.48
N LEU A 57 -9.40 10.32 -3.76
CA LEU A 57 -8.85 11.66 -3.98
C LEU A 57 -9.02 12.18 -5.42
N THR A 58 -9.18 11.27 -6.37
CA THR A 58 -9.21 11.59 -7.81
C THR A 58 -10.63 11.59 -8.37
N TYR A 59 -11.48 10.69 -7.88
CA TYR A 59 -12.82 10.44 -8.42
C TYR A 59 -13.89 10.61 -7.35
N ASP A 60 -15.07 11.10 -7.77
CA ASP A 60 -16.24 11.26 -6.89
C ASP A 60 -16.83 9.92 -6.41
N LYS A 61 -16.50 8.82 -7.11
CA LYS A 61 -16.97 7.48 -6.77
C LYS A 61 -15.81 6.50 -6.72
N VAL A 62 -15.70 5.83 -5.59
CA VAL A 62 -14.80 4.69 -5.39
C VAL A 62 -15.44 3.42 -5.94
N VAL A 63 -14.68 2.63 -6.71
CA VAL A 63 -15.14 1.36 -7.29
C VAL A 63 -14.22 0.19 -6.92
N GLY A 64 -12.92 0.42 -6.66
CA GLY A 64 -11.90 -0.61 -6.43
C GLY A 64 -11.79 -1.17 -5.00
N GLN A 65 -12.64 -0.74 -4.05
CA GLN A 65 -12.43 -0.97 -2.61
C GLN A 65 -12.30 -2.45 -2.17
N SER A 66 -12.88 -3.39 -2.92
CA SER A 66 -12.99 -4.78 -2.47
C SER A 66 -11.63 -5.47 -2.35
N ALA A 67 -10.76 -5.33 -3.35
CA ALA A 67 -9.45 -6.00 -3.37
C ALA A 67 -8.53 -5.47 -2.24
N ASP A 68 -8.56 -4.16 -2.00
CA ASP A 68 -7.81 -3.49 -0.95
C ASP A 68 -8.24 -3.99 0.45
N LEU A 69 -9.56 -4.04 0.69
CA LEU A 69 -10.12 -4.54 1.95
C LEU A 69 -9.83 -6.02 2.18
N PHE A 70 -9.89 -6.85 1.14
CA PHE A 70 -9.51 -8.26 1.25
C PHE A 70 -8.03 -8.43 1.62
N THR A 71 -7.16 -7.62 1.05
CA THR A 71 -5.72 -7.64 1.36
C THR A 71 -5.47 -7.22 2.81
N LEU A 72 -6.08 -6.11 3.25
CA LEU A 72 -6.01 -5.65 4.64
C LEU A 72 -6.50 -6.73 5.61
N GLN A 73 -7.64 -7.37 5.32
CA GLN A 73 -8.17 -8.44 6.17
C GLN A 73 -7.21 -9.64 6.25
N ARG A 74 -6.50 -9.96 5.16
CA ARG A 74 -5.45 -10.99 5.13
C ARG A 74 -4.34 -10.70 6.15
N PHE A 75 -3.95 -9.44 6.30
CA PHE A 75 -2.91 -9.03 7.25
C PHE A 75 -3.43 -9.04 8.68
N ILE A 76 -4.61 -8.46 8.93
CA ILE A 76 -5.27 -8.48 10.24
C ILE A 76 -5.41 -9.91 10.78
N ASN A 77 -5.77 -10.87 9.93
CA ASN A 77 -5.93 -12.27 10.32
C ASN A 77 -4.63 -12.95 10.77
N ARG A 78 -3.46 -12.38 10.47
CA ARG A 78 -2.13 -12.90 10.83
C ARG A 78 -1.47 -12.13 11.98
N THR A 79 -2.11 -11.08 12.50
CA THR A 79 -1.61 -10.32 13.64
C THR A 79 -1.92 -11.01 14.96
N LYS A 80 -0.97 -10.99 15.90
CA LYS A 80 -1.16 -11.48 17.27
C LYS A 80 -0.80 -10.37 18.28
N PRO A 81 -1.65 -10.11 19.30
CA PRO A 81 -2.98 -10.70 19.52
C PRO A 81 -3.99 -10.28 18.45
N GLN A 82 -5.11 -11.01 18.35
CA GLN A 82 -6.17 -10.65 17.40
C GLN A 82 -6.77 -9.29 17.77
N LEU A 83 -6.99 -8.46 16.76
CA LEU A 83 -7.68 -7.18 16.92
C LEU A 83 -9.19 -7.39 17.12
N SER A 84 -9.78 -6.61 18.03
CA SER A 84 -11.23 -6.49 18.16
C SER A 84 -11.85 -5.87 16.90
N LYS A 85 -13.16 -6.00 16.72
CA LYS A 85 -13.86 -5.38 15.58
C LYS A 85 -13.65 -3.86 15.53
N ASP A 86 -13.68 -3.20 16.68
CA ASP A 86 -13.47 -1.75 16.76
C ASP A 86 -12.04 -1.37 16.39
N GLN A 87 -11.04 -2.14 16.84
CA GLN A 87 -9.65 -1.95 16.46
C GLN A 87 -9.44 -2.13 14.94
N GLN A 88 -10.08 -3.13 14.32
CA GLN A 88 -10.01 -3.34 12.87
C GLN A 88 -10.64 -2.18 12.10
N GLN A 89 -11.79 -1.68 12.54
CA GLN A 89 -12.41 -0.51 11.91
C GLN A 89 -11.56 0.75 12.06
N ASN A 90 -11.00 0.98 13.25
CA ASN A 90 -10.13 2.13 13.52
C ASN A 90 -8.85 2.07 12.69
N LEU A 91 -8.21 0.90 12.60
CA LEU A 91 -7.06 0.65 11.73
C LEU A 91 -7.39 0.97 10.27
N THR A 92 -8.53 0.50 9.77
CA THR A 92 -8.95 0.75 8.39
C THR A 92 -9.14 2.25 8.13
N ARG A 93 -9.88 2.95 8.99
CA ARG A 93 -10.12 4.40 8.86
C ARG A 93 -8.81 5.19 8.92
N TRP A 94 -7.95 4.86 9.88
CA TRP A 94 -6.65 5.49 10.05
C TRP A 94 -5.74 5.25 8.84
N ALA A 95 -5.66 4.01 8.34
CA ALA A 95 -4.82 3.65 7.22
C ALA A 95 -5.21 4.40 5.94
N VAL A 96 -6.51 4.51 5.65
CA VAL A 96 -7.03 5.30 4.51
C VAL A 96 -6.66 6.77 4.67
N LEU A 97 -6.91 7.36 5.84
CA LEU A 97 -6.60 8.77 6.09
C LEU A 97 -5.10 9.06 5.97
N PHE A 98 -4.27 8.19 6.52
CA PHE A 98 -2.83 8.33 6.48
C PHE A 98 -2.29 8.17 5.06
N ALA A 99 -2.77 7.16 4.31
CA ALA A 99 -2.42 6.99 2.91
C ALA A 99 -2.84 8.21 2.06
N ALA A 100 -4.04 8.73 2.26
CA ALA A 100 -4.51 9.94 1.60
C ALA A 100 -3.63 11.16 1.94
N SER A 101 -3.19 11.29 3.20
CA SER A 101 -2.27 12.35 3.62
C SER A 101 -0.92 12.24 2.91
N LEU A 102 -0.34 11.03 2.84
CA LEU A 102 0.90 10.79 2.10
C LEU A 102 0.77 11.17 0.62
N LEU A 103 -0.32 10.76 -0.03
CA LEU A 103 -0.56 11.06 -1.44
C LEU A 103 -0.73 12.57 -1.69
N LYS A 104 -1.47 13.28 -0.81
CA LYS A 104 -1.65 14.73 -0.90
C LYS A 104 -0.34 15.48 -0.72
N ASN A 105 0.43 15.13 0.30
CA ASN A 105 1.66 15.84 0.65
C ASN A 105 2.80 15.58 -0.35
N ASN A 106 2.70 14.50 -1.12
CA ASN A 106 3.70 14.10 -2.12
C ASN A 106 3.10 14.09 -3.54
N LYS A 107 2.12 14.96 -3.82
CA LYS A 107 1.34 14.93 -5.07
C LYS A 107 2.23 14.98 -6.33
N ALA A 108 3.16 15.93 -6.39
CA ALA A 108 4.05 16.07 -7.55
C ALA A 108 4.95 14.85 -7.76
N ILE A 109 5.48 14.29 -6.66
CA ILE A 109 6.29 13.05 -6.68
C ILE A 109 5.44 11.88 -7.16
N HIS A 110 4.21 11.76 -6.67
CA HIS A 110 3.28 10.71 -7.06
C HIS A 110 2.92 10.79 -8.55
N GLU A 111 2.65 11.98 -9.08
CA GLU A 111 2.37 12.19 -10.51
C GLU A 111 3.59 11.83 -11.38
N ALA A 112 4.80 12.24 -10.99
CA ALA A 112 6.04 11.88 -11.69
C ALA A 112 6.29 10.36 -11.67
N LEU A 113 6.08 9.73 -10.51
CA LEU A 113 6.17 8.28 -10.37
C LEU A 113 5.16 7.56 -11.27
N MET A 114 3.90 8.00 -11.28
CA MET A 114 2.87 7.41 -12.15
C MET A 114 3.23 7.53 -13.64
N ALA A 115 3.81 8.66 -14.06
CA ALA A 115 4.31 8.82 -15.42
C ALA A 115 5.48 7.87 -15.74
N SER A 116 6.41 7.69 -14.80
CA SER A 116 7.51 6.73 -14.92
C SER A 116 7.00 5.29 -15.05
N MET A 117 6.04 4.91 -14.19
CA MET A 117 5.41 3.59 -14.20
C MET A 117 4.63 3.33 -15.50
N ALA A 118 3.92 4.34 -16.02
CA ALA A 118 3.19 4.24 -17.29
C ALA A 118 4.13 3.98 -18.49
N ASN A 119 5.37 4.47 -18.41
CA ASN A 119 6.44 4.19 -19.38
C ASN A 119 7.15 2.85 -19.14
N LYS A 120 6.62 1.99 -18.25
CA LYS A 120 7.18 0.68 -17.88
C LYS A 120 8.58 0.75 -17.30
N ALA A 121 8.91 1.84 -16.59
CA ALA A 121 10.17 1.98 -15.89
C ALA A 121 10.39 0.83 -14.89
N SER A 122 11.63 0.40 -14.70
CA SER A 122 11.99 -0.56 -13.67
C SER A 122 11.71 -0.02 -12.26
N VAL A 123 11.69 -0.91 -11.26
CA VAL A 123 11.57 -0.51 -9.85
C VAL A 123 12.67 0.46 -9.44
N LEU A 124 13.90 0.25 -9.93
CA LEU A 124 15.04 1.12 -9.63
C LEU A 124 14.81 2.54 -10.17
N GLU A 125 14.36 2.67 -11.41
CA GLU A 125 14.05 3.96 -12.04
C GLU A 125 12.87 4.66 -11.33
N CYS A 126 11.88 3.90 -10.87
CA CYS A 126 10.78 4.42 -10.07
C CYS A 126 11.29 4.99 -8.73
N ILE A 127 12.20 4.28 -8.04
CA ILE A 127 12.82 4.77 -6.80
C ILE A 127 13.64 6.04 -7.07
N GLN A 128 14.44 6.07 -8.14
CA GLN A 128 15.19 7.26 -8.54
C GLN A 128 14.27 8.46 -8.83
N THR A 129 13.12 8.21 -9.45
CA THR A 129 12.10 9.24 -9.70
C THR A 129 11.59 9.83 -8.39
N ILE A 130 11.33 8.98 -7.38
CA ILE A 130 10.90 9.43 -6.06
C ILE A 130 11.98 10.28 -5.39
N GLU A 131 13.23 9.81 -5.37
CA GLU A 131 14.33 10.50 -4.68
C GLU A 131 14.74 11.80 -5.35
N SER A 132 14.66 11.88 -6.68
CA SER A 132 15.03 13.10 -7.42
C SER A 132 13.98 14.21 -7.33
N ALA A 133 12.75 13.86 -6.96
CA ALA A 133 11.63 14.80 -6.82
C ALA A 133 11.33 15.16 -5.36
N SER A 134 12.08 14.59 -4.40
CA SER A 134 11.94 14.81 -2.95
C SER A 134 12.75 16.00 -2.45
#